data_AF-A0A4Z1GNY6-F1
#
_entry.id   AF-A0A4Z1GNY6-F1
#
_cell.length_a   1.000
_cell.length_b   1.000
_cell.length_c   1.000
_cell.angle_alpha   90.00
_cell.angle_beta   90.00
_cell.angle_gamma   90.00
#
_symmetry.space_group_name_H-M   'P 1'
#
loop_
_entity.id
_entity.type
_entity.pdbx_description
1 polymer ?
#
loop_
_entity_poly.entity_id
_entity_poly.type
_entity_poly.pdbx_seq_one_letter_code
_entity_poly.pdbx_strand_id
1 'polypeptide(L)'
;MPLTVADIVFNEQANHNFSKTLGEIKRSTLSIHNRLRSILEDAEFAQSVANAYNRPLIANERCGSWYIDPSKKGGSAYFKSTDGHTGVWKFSSRRLNLHLLETIGKYDGCVIVDSTRRGKRMPDALSKTIPIWCCVLNRVFFPDIPTAHKLYAPPQVVSDSEQAQMANLIPQFVQAFQTLNLPVESFREKIHKPIRPIWVTPESHISETSEIFEDFHPVVCCTVSRRVSGGEISEGGYIQGAGDDTENWAHGLTPPIFWINQEILFETSEEDLPGLIGALIHQTGSSLRSNDKLRIVKPTSCLSISTIDALPPPNTNPSTCTIVLLPKITPKDTWHTSPSRLDIGLGAKKVGSKNLRAALPTISSFFLEYLHTSSANKSSDPFIQIIIACESGQDLSIGVALALLCLYFTANGDLKVARGEEEKEDASVNKDFIRQRLTWISTSMPDANPSRATLQSVNSFLMSY
;
A
#
# COMPACT_ATOMS: atom_id res chain seq x y z
N MET A 1 -47.41 -14.44 27.66
CA MET A 1 -46.59 -13.46 26.92
C MET A 1 -45.20 -13.45 27.52
N PRO A 2 -44.12 -13.50 26.74
CA PRO A 2 -42.78 -13.37 27.27
C PRO A 2 -42.52 -11.90 27.64
N LEU A 3 -41.96 -11.65 28.83
CA LEU A 3 -41.58 -10.32 29.30
C LEU A 3 -40.54 -9.71 28.35
N THR A 4 -40.74 -8.45 27.98
CA THR A 4 -39.79 -7.68 27.17
C THR A 4 -38.94 -6.78 28.07
N VAL A 5 -37.77 -6.35 27.59
CA VAL A 5 -36.84 -5.48 28.36
C VAL A 5 -37.50 -4.17 28.82
N ALA A 6 -38.55 -3.72 28.11
CA ALA A 6 -39.33 -2.54 28.47
C ALA A 6 -40.19 -2.72 29.74
N ASP A 7 -40.45 -3.97 30.16
CA ASP A 7 -41.24 -4.30 31.35
C ASP A 7 -40.40 -4.29 32.64
N ILE A 8 -39.09 -4.08 32.54
CA ILE A 8 -38.16 -4.08 33.67
C ILE A 8 -37.80 -2.63 34.01
N VAL A 9 -38.52 -2.05 34.99
CA VAL A 9 -38.20 -0.72 35.53
C VAL A 9 -36.99 -0.83 36.45
N PHE A 10 -35.81 -0.52 35.92
CA PHE A 10 -34.60 -0.35 36.73
C PHE A 10 -34.55 1.07 37.30
N ASN A 11 -34.22 1.19 38.59
CA ASN A 11 -33.95 2.49 39.24
C ASN A 11 -32.77 3.20 38.55
N GLU A 12 -32.74 4.54 38.49
CA GLU A 12 -31.69 5.32 37.79
C GLU A 12 -30.27 4.99 38.27
N GLN A 13 -30.09 4.69 39.56
CA GLN A 13 -28.81 4.21 40.11
C GLN A 13 -28.40 2.84 39.56
N ALA A 14 -29.36 1.93 39.34
CA ALA A 14 -29.12 0.64 38.70
C ALA A 14 -28.77 0.81 37.21
N ASN A 15 -29.40 1.76 36.50
CA ASN A 15 -29.05 2.10 35.12
C ASN A 15 -27.65 2.73 34.99
N HIS A 16 -27.25 3.59 35.94
CA HIS A 16 -25.90 4.15 35.99
C HIS A 16 -24.84 3.09 36.29
N ASN A 17 -25.10 2.19 37.25
CA ASN A 17 -24.18 1.08 37.54
C ASN A 17 -24.13 0.07 36.39
N PHE A 18 -25.26 -0.21 35.74
CA PHE A 18 -25.33 -1.11 34.59
C PHE A 18 -24.61 -0.53 33.37
N SER A 19 -24.78 0.75 33.06
CA SER A 19 -24.06 1.43 31.98
C SER A 19 -22.56 1.52 32.24
N LYS A 20 -22.15 1.78 33.49
CA LYS A 20 -20.73 1.73 33.91
C LYS A 20 -20.15 0.33 33.76
N THR A 21 -20.87 -0.69 34.24
CA THR A 21 -20.48 -2.10 34.13
C THR A 21 -20.40 -2.54 32.66
N LEU A 22 -21.37 -2.17 31.83
CA LEU A 22 -21.33 -2.39 30.37
C LEU A 22 -20.18 -1.66 29.70
N GLY A 23 -19.83 -0.46 30.17
CA GLY A 23 -18.66 0.29 29.72
C GLY A 23 -17.36 -0.43 30.06
N GLU A 24 -17.23 -0.94 31.28
CA GLU A 24 -16.08 -1.73 31.75
C GLU A 24 -15.97 -3.08 31.02
N ILE A 25 -17.10 -3.76 30.77
CA ILE A 25 -17.17 -4.98 29.97
C ILE A 25 -16.79 -4.70 28.51
N LYS A 26 -17.28 -3.60 27.91
CA LYS A 26 -16.86 -3.20 26.56
C LYS A 26 -15.38 -2.88 26.48
N ARG A 27 -14.85 -2.18 27.48
CA ARG A 27 -13.43 -1.80 27.54
C ARG A 27 -12.51 -3.02 27.71
N SER A 28 -12.91 -3.99 28.54
CA SER A 28 -12.18 -5.26 28.70
C SER A 28 -12.32 -6.18 27.49
N THR A 29 -13.46 -6.18 26.80
CA THR A 29 -13.63 -6.93 25.54
C THR A 29 -12.76 -6.32 24.44
N LEU A 30 -12.74 -4.99 24.33
CA LEU A 30 -11.94 -4.23 23.39
C LEU A 30 -10.57 -3.84 23.94
N SER A 31 -9.88 -4.77 24.58
CA SER A 31 -8.54 -4.55 25.11
C SER A 31 -7.46 -4.66 24.02
N ILE A 32 -6.22 -4.30 24.33
CA ILE A 32 -5.11 -4.46 23.37
C ILE A 32 -4.79 -5.96 23.23
N HIS A 33 -4.72 -6.72 24.33
CA HIS A 33 -4.45 -8.16 24.28
C HIS A 33 -5.47 -8.92 23.43
N ASN A 34 -6.76 -8.59 23.56
CA ASN A 34 -7.80 -9.24 22.78
C ASN A 34 -7.63 -8.99 21.28
N ARG A 35 -7.20 -7.78 20.89
CA ARG A 35 -6.89 -7.48 19.49
C ARG A 35 -5.66 -8.21 19.00
N LEU A 36 -4.57 -8.22 19.78
CA LEU A 36 -3.35 -8.94 19.42
C LEU A 36 -3.62 -10.44 19.30
N ARG A 37 -4.39 -11.02 20.23
CA ARG A 37 -4.80 -12.44 20.18
C ARG A 37 -5.66 -12.74 18.95
N SER A 38 -6.62 -11.88 18.64
CA SER A 38 -7.46 -12.03 17.45
C SER A 38 -6.64 -11.93 16.16
N ILE A 39 -5.62 -11.06 16.13
CA ILE A 39 -4.67 -10.96 15.01
C ILE A 39 -3.88 -12.26 14.84
N LEU A 40 -3.40 -12.88 15.94
CA LEU A 40 -2.69 -14.17 15.87
C LEU A 40 -3.59 -15.30 15.36
N GLU A 41 -4.81 -15.42 15.89
CA GLU A 41 -5.79 -16.42 15.44
C GLU A 41 -6.09 -16.27 13.93
N ASP A 42 -6.36 -15.05 13.48
CA ASP A 42 -6.59 -14.75 12.07
C ASP A 42 -5.34 -15.01 11.19
N ALA A 43 -4.14 -14.78 11.73
CA ALA A 43 -2.87 -15.04 11.05
C ALA A 43 -2.57 -16.53 10.89
N GLU A 44 -2.90 -17.35 11.88
CA GLU A 44 -2.82 -18.82 11.78
C GLU A 44 -3.72 -19.34 10.67
N PHE A 45 -4.94 -18.78 10.56
CA PHE A 45 -5.83 -19.11 9.46
C PHE A 45 -5.23 -18.71 8.10
N ALA A 46 -4.72 -17.48 7.94
CA ALA A 46 -4.01 -17.09 6.71
C ALA A 46 -2.89 -18.07 6.34
N GLN A 47 -2.09 -18.50 7.32
CA GLN A 47 -1.02 -19.47 7.09
C GLN A 47 -1.57 -20.82 6.65
N SER A 48 -2.68 -21.29 7.24
CA SER A 48 -3.32 -22.54 6.85
C SER A 48 -3.78 -22.51 5.38
N VAL A 49 -4.33 -21.38 4.91
CA VAL A 49 -4.75 -21.18 3.52
C VAL A 49 -3.56 -21.21 2.58
N ALA A 50 -2.47 -20.52 2.94
CA ALA A 50 -1.24 -20.50 2.16
C ALA A 50 -0.60 -21.90 2.05
N ASN A 51 -0.60 -22.66 3.14
CA ASN A 51 -0.09 -24.03 3.17
C ASN A 51 -0.95 -24.95 2.30
N ALA A 52 -2.28 -24.89 2.45
CA ALA A 52 -3.18 -25.78 1.72
C ALA A 52 -3.14 -25.57 0.21
N TYR A 53 -2.99 -24.32 -0.23
CA TYR A 53 -2.88 -23.99 -1.66
C TYR A 53 -1.45 -23.90 -2.17
N ASN A 54 -0.44 -24.01 -1.30
CA ASN A 54 0.97 -23.78 -1.60
C ASN A 54 1.20 -22.49 -2.41
N ARG A 55 0.64 -21.37 -1.94
CA ARG A 55 0.71 -20.05 -2.61
C ARG A 55 1.24 -18.97 -1.65
N PRO A 56 2.00 -17.99 -2.16
CA PRO A 56 2.57 -16.93 -1.33
C PRO A 56 1.50 -16.01 -0.74
N LEU A 57 1.72 -15.60 0.51
CA LEU A 57 0.90 -14.62 1.22
C LEU A 57 1.24 -13.20 0.77
N ILE A 58 0.22 -12.49 0.30
CA ILE A 58 0.28 -11.09 -0.14
C ILE A 58 -0.56 -10.26 0.81
N ALA A 59 0.07 -9.32 1.51
CA ALA A 59 -0.64 -8.41 2.40
C ALA A 59 -1.37 -7.32 1.59
N ASN A 60 -2.69 -7.18 1.72
CA ASN A 60 -3.35 -5.94 1.31
C ASN A 60 -3.05 -4.86 2.38
N GLU A 61 -2.19 -3.88 2.06
CA GLU A 61 -1.51 -2.97 3.00
C GLU A 61 -2.41 -2.03 3.82
N ARG A 62 -3.73 -2.17 3.70
CA ARG A 62 -4.65 -1.53 4.65
C ARG A 62 -4.60 -2.18 6.03
N CYS A 63 -4.64 -3.51 6.07
CA CYS A 63 -4.58 -4.26 7.33
C CYS A 63 -3.95 -5.65 7.20
N GLY A 64 -3.78 -6.17 5.98
CA GLY A 64 -3.27 -7.52 5.72
C GLY A 64 -1.91 -7.81 6.37
N SER A 65 -1.05 -6.79 6.50
CA SER A 65 0.26 -6.92 7.14
C SER A 65 0.20 -7.27 8.62
N TRP A 66 -0.92 -7.00 9.32
CA TRP A 66 -1.11 -7.47 10.69
C TRP A 66 -1.22 -8.98 10.79
N TYR A 67 -1.78 -9.63 9.77
CA TYR A 67 -2.13 -11.05 9.77
C TYR A 67 -1.11 -11.94 9.05
N ILE A 68 0.06 -11.40 8.71
CA ILE A 68 1.13 -12.14 8.04
C ILE A 68 2.43 -11.86 8.78
N ASP A 69 3.06 -12.93 9.29
CA ASP A 69 4.42 -12.91 9.79
C ASP A 69 5.37 -12.37 8.70
N PRO A 70 6.16 -11.31 8.96
CA PRO A 70 7.09 -10.74 7.98
C PRO A 70 8.01 -11.77 7.32
N SER A 71 8.39 -12.84 8.03
CA SER A 71 9.24 -13.92 7.48
C SER A 71 8.53 -14.79 6.44
N LYS A 72 7.19 -14.80 6.45
CA LYS A 72 6.32 -15.59 5.55
C LYS A 72 5.64 -14.74 4.48
N LYS A 73 5.84 -13.43 4.51
CA LYS A 73 5.24 -12.48 3.57
C LYS A 73 5.89 -12.61 2.19
N GLY A 74 5.12 -13.08 1.22
CA GLY A 74 5.54 -13.17 -0.19
C GLY A 74 5.42 -11.86 -0.97
N GLY A 75 4.74 -10.86 -0.42
CA GLY A 75 4.63 -9.54 -1.01
C GLY A 75 3.52 -8.67 -0.42
N SER A 76 3.28 -7.55 -1.08
CA SER A 76 2.33 -6.52 -0.67
C SER A 76 1.47 -6.11 -1.84
N ALA A 77 0.25 -5.67 -1.57
CA ALA A 77 -0.65 -5.09 -2.56
C ALA A 77 -1.45 -3.95 -1.92
N TYR A 78 -2.05 -3.11 -2.77
CA TYR A 78 -2.91 -2.02 -2.32
C TYR A 78 -4.22 -2.00 -3.10
N PHE A 79 -5.19 -2.81 -2.67
CA PHE A 79 -6.57 -2.80 -3.14
C PHE A 79 -7.43 -2.03 -2.16
N LYS A 80 -7.98 -0.89 -2.59
CA LYS A 80 -8.78 -0.03 -1.71
C LYS A 80 -10.24 -0.45 -1.72
N SER A 81 -10.81 -0.66 -0.54
CA SER A 81 -12.23 -1.04 -0.41
C SER A 81 -13.20 0.01 -0.96
N THR A 82 -12.85 1.30 -0.90
CA THR A 82 -13.71 2.38 -1.41
C THR A 82 -13.90 2.35 -2.92
N ASP A 83 -13.01 1.67 -3.64
CA ASP A 83 -13.11 1.49 -5.09
C ASP A 83 -14.08 0.34 -5.45
N GLY A 84 -14.57 -0.39 -4.44
CA GLY A 84 -15.59 -1.44 -4.55
C GLY A 84 -16.87 -1.13 -3.77
N HIS A 85 -17.09 0.09 -3.28
CA HIS A 85 -18.35 0.41 -2.60
C HIS A 85 -19.53 0.32 -3.56
N THR A 86 -20.66 -0.17 -3.09
CA THR A 86 -21.88 -0.29 -3.91
C THR A 86 -22.28 1.08 -4.49
N GLY A 87 -22.52 1.12 -5.80
CA GLY A 87 -22.78 2.35 -6.56
C GLY A 87 -21.55 3.21 -6.85
N VAL A 88 -20.38 2.86 -6.32
CA VAL A 88 -19.11 3.58 -6.49
C VAL A 88 -18.00 2.56 -6.78
N TRP A 89 -18.06 1.93 -7.95
CA TRP A 89 -17.02 1.03 -8.45
C TRP A 89 -16.00 1.78 -9.29
N LYS A 90 -14.72 1.53 -9.07
CA LYS A 90 -13.62 2.23 -9.76
C LYS A 90 -12.46 1.28 -10.03
N PHE A 91 -11.81 1.48 -11.18
CA PHE A 91 -10.49 0.94 -11.46
C PHE A 91 -9.41 1.98 -11.13
N SER A 92 -8.41 1.62 -10.33
CA SER A 92 -7.38 2.58 -9.92
C SER A 92 -6.26 2.65 -10.95
N SER A 93 -6.19 3.75 -11.71
CA SER A 93 -5.04 4.08 -12.58
C SER A 93 -3.76 4.52 -11.84
N ARG A 94 -3.74 4.38 -10.50
CA ARG A 94 -2.59 4.75 -9.64
C ARG A 94 -1.99 3.56 -8.93
N ARG A 95 -2.86 2.66 -8.44
CA ARG A 95 -2.48 1.45 -7.68
C ARG A 95 -2.87 0.26 -8.52
N LEU A 96 -2.07 0.02 -9.57
CA LEU A 96 -2.38 -1.00 -10.56
C LEU A 96 -2.02 -2.41 -10.08
N ASN A 97 -1.18 -2.55 -9.05
CA ASN A 97 -0.74 -3.84 -8.51
C ASN A 97 -0.14 -4.80 -9.56
N LEU A 98 0.45 -4.28 -10.65
CA LEU A 98 1.03 -5.10 -11.74
C LEU A 98 2.28 -5.88 -11.32
N HIS A 99 2.94 -5.46 -10.24
CA HIS A 99 4.05 -6.20 -9.64
C HIS A 99 3.62 -7.60 -9.17
N LEU A 100 2.33 -7.80 -8.86
CA LEU A 100 1.81 -9.12 -8.46
C LEU A 100 1.89 -10.15 -9.60
N LEU A 101 1.93 -9.73 -10.86
CA LEU A 101 1.96 -10.64 -12.01
C LEU A 101 3.21 -11.53 -11.98
N GLU A 102 4.34 -10.99 -11.52
CA GLU A 102 5.58 -11.78 -11.37
C GLU A 102 5.41 -12.89 -10.33
N THR A 103 4.83 -12.56 -9.17
CA THR A 103 4.55 -13.55 -8.13
C THR A 103 3.51 -14.56 -8.60
N ILE A 104 2.42 -14.11 -9.23
CA ILE A 104 1.34 -14.96 -9.72
C ILE A 104 1.87 -15.93 -10.78
N GLY A 105 2.68 -15.47 -11.73
CA GLY A 105 3.26 -16.35 -12.74
C GLY A 105 4.23 -17.37 -12.16
N LYS A 106 5.09 -16.94 -11.24
CA LYS A 106 6.10 -17.80 -10.61
C LYS A 106 5.50 -18.90 -9.74
N TYR A 107 4.45 -18.59 -8.99
CA TYR A 107 3.85 -19.51 -8.02
C TYR A 107 2.47 -20.03 -8.47
N ASP A 108 2.08 -19.78 -9.73
CA ASP A 108 0.78 -20.16 -10.27
C ASP A 108 -0.41 -19.65 -9.43
N GLY A 109 -0.33 -18.40 -8.96
CA GLY A 109 -1.33 -17.77 -8.10
C GLY A 109 -0.76 -17.10 -6.86
N CYS A 110 -1.65 -16.55 -6.03
CA CYS A 110 -1.28 -15.93 -4.75
C CYS A 110 -2.45 -15.89 -3.77
N VAL A 111 -2.17 -15.70 -2.48
CA VAL A 111 -3.18 -15.48 -1.43
C VAL A 111 -3.13 -14.04 -0.97
N ILE A 112 -4.15 -13.25 -1.30
CA ILE A 112 -4.26 -11.86 -0.86
C ILE A 112 -5.06 -11.81 0.43
N VAL A 113 -4.39 -11.39 1.51
CA VAL A 113 -4.95 -11.32 2.86
C VAL A 113 -5.48 -9.93 3.14
N ASP A 114 -6.74 -9.88 3.59
CA ASP A 114 -7.39 -8.68 4.10
C ASP A 114 -8.42 -9.07 5.17
N SER A 115 -8.91 -8.08 5.91
CA SER A 115 -9.95 -8.29 6.92
C SER A 115 -11.03 -7.23 6.84
N THR A 116 -12.14 -7.46 7.54
CA THR A 116 -13.21 -6.48 7.66
C THR A 116 -13.89 -6.60 9.01
N ARG A 117 -14.61 -5.56 9.43
CA ARG A 117 -15.23 -5.43 10.75
C ARG A 117 -16.75 -5.37 10.66
N ARG A 118 -17.40 -5.25 11.83
CA ARG A 118 -18.84 -4.92 11.97
C ARG A 118 -19.77 -5.93 11.29
N GLY A 119 -19.46 -7.21 11.38
CA GLY A 119 -20.29 -8.28 10.86
C GLY A 119 -20.35 -8.36 9.33
N LYS A 120 -19.51 -7.61 8.61
CA LYS A 120 -19.30 -7.84 7.17
C LYS A 120 -18.62 -9.19 6.99
N ARG A 121 -19.06 -9.95 5.99
CA ARG A 121 -18.45 -11.25 5.64
C ARG A 121 -17.11 -11.10 4.94
N MET A 122 -16.94 -10.01 4.18
CA MET A 122 -15.80 -9.81 3.30
C MET A 122 -15.59 -8.32 3.05
N PRO A 123 -14.34 -7.82 3.01
CA PRO A 123 -14.07 -6.46 2.60
C PRO A 123 -14.38 -6.26 1.11
N ASP A 124 -14.87 -5.07 0.75
CA ASP A 124 -15.17 -4.70 -0.64
C ASP A 124 -13.93 -4.76 -1.55
N ALA A 125 -12.72 -4.67 -0.98
CA ALA A 125 -11.47 -4.86 -1.70
C ALA A 125 -11.38 -6.27 -2.31
N LEU A 126 -11.73 -7.29 -1.53
CA LEU A 126 -11.68 -8.70 -1.92
C LEU A 126 -12.90 -9.14 -2.73
N SER A 127 -14.09 -8.63 -2.40
CA SER A 127 -15.34 -9.05 -3.07
C SER A 127 -15.61 -8.32 -4.39
N LYS A 128 -15.03 -7.13 -4.61
CA LYS A 128 -15.36 -6.29 -5.77
C LYS A 128 -14.14 -5.64 -6.43
N THR A 129 -13.23 -5.04 -5.68
CA THR A 129 -12.07 -4.34 -6.27
C THR A 129 -11.12 -5.30 -7.00
N ILE A 130 -10.72 -6.41 -6.37
CA ILE A 130 -9.87 -7.44 -7.01
C ILE A 130 -10.58 -8.12 -8.20
N PRO A 131 -11.87 -8.49 -8.11
CA PRO A 131 -12.65 -8.91 -9.26
C PRO A 131 -12.62 -7.99 -10.48
N ILE A 132 -12.84 -6.69 -10.26
CA ILE A 132 -12.74 -5.69 -11.32
C ILE A 132 -11.33 -5.68 -11.89
N TRP A 133 -10.31 -5.70 -11.03
CA TRP A 133 -8.91 -5.73 -11.45
C TRP A 133 -8.59 -6.96 -12.32
N CYS A 134 -8.97 -8.17 -11.90
CA CYS A 134 -8.76 -9.40 -12.67
C CYS A 134 -9.44 -9.31 -14.04
N CYS A 135 -10.68 -8.85 -14.09
CA CYS A 135 -11.46 -8.74 -15.33
C CYS A 135 -10.84 -7.74 -16.32
N VAL A 136 -10.41 -6.57 -15.82
CA VAL A 136 -9.72 -5.56 -16.65
C VAL A 136 -8.41 -6.11 -17.20
N LEU A 137 -7.58 -6.73 -16.36
CA LEU A 137 -6.31 -7.28 -16.82
C LEU A 137 -6.51 -8.43 -17.82
N ASN A 138 -7.47 -9.33 -17.59
CA ASN A 138 -7.74 -10.42 -18.54
C ASN A 138 -8.16 -9.87 -19.92
N ARG A 139 -8.98 -8.82 -19.98
CA ARG A 139 -9.39 -8.20 -21.25
C ARG A 139 -8.23 -7.53 -21.99
N VAL A 140 -7.27 -6.97 -21.25
CA VAL A 140 -6.11 -6.29 -21.86
C VAL A 140 -5.01 -7.28 -22.26
N PHE A 141 -4.73 -8.27 -21.42
CA PHE A 141 -3.60 -9.19 -21.57
C PHE A 141 -3.96 -10.46 -22.35
N PHE A 142 -5.23 -10.84 -22.38
CA PHE A 142 -5.70 -12.05 -23.07
C PHE A 142 -6.89 -11.71 -23.98
N PRO A 143 -6.74 -10.79 -24.95
CA PRO A 143 -7.84 -10.39 -25.83
C PRO A 143 -8.40 -11.58 -26.63
N ASP A 144 -7.56 -12.56 -26.95
CA ASP A 144 -7.91 -13.76 -27.72
C ASP A 144 -8.60 -14.87 -26.89
N ILE A 145 -8.83 -14.65 -25.58
CA ILE A 145 -9.52 -15.60 -24.69
C ILE A 145 -10.81 -14.96 -24.14
N PRO A 146 -11.89 -14.86 -24.94
CA PRO A 146 -13.15 -14.22 -24.51
C PRO A 146 -13.78 -14.84 -23.26
N THR A 147 -13.57 -16.15 -23.04
CA THR A 147 -14.06 -16.86 -21.84
C THR A 147 -13.48 -16.32 -20.55
N ALA A 148 -12.29 -15.71 -20.59
CA ALA A 148 -11.62 -15.09 -19.45
C ALA A 148 -12.08 -13.66 -19.15
N HIS A 149 -12.91 -13.05 -20.01
CA HIS A 149 -13.34 -11.65 -19.91
C HIS A 149 -14.56 -11.44 -18.99
N LYS A 150 -15.06 -12.53 -18.40
CA LYS A 150 -16.18 -12.52 -17.46
C LYS A 150 -15.74 -11.91 -16.12
N LEU A 151 -16.56 -11.00 -15.58
CA LEU A 151 -16.42 -10.54 -14.21
C LEU A 151 -16.94 -11.62 -13.25
N TYR A 152 -16.10 -12.05 -12.30
CA TYR A 152 -16.45 -13.00 -11.26
C TYR A 152 -16.54 -12.30 -9.91
N ALA A 153 -17.67 -12.41 -9.22
CA ALA A 153 -17.86 -11.88 -7.86
C ALA A 153 -18.41 -12.99 -6.93
N PRO A 154 -18.22 -12.89 -5.60
CA PRO A 154 -18.72 -13.89 -4.67
C PRO A 154 -20.24 -13.73 -4.49
N PRO A 155 -21.06 -14.71 -4.92
CA PRO A 155 -22.53 -14.59 -4.93
C PRO A 155 -23.15 -14.42 -3.54
N GLN A 156 -22.45 -14.84 -2.49
CA GLN A 156 -22.85 -14.69 -1.09
C GLN A 156 -22.67 -13.26 -0.55
N VAL A 157 -21.99 -12.37 -1.27
CA VAL A 157 -21.75 -10.96 -0.88
C VAL A 157 -22.20 -9.98 -1.95
N VAL A 158 -22.12 -10.35 -3.22
CA VAL A 158 -22.43 -9.50 -4.38
C VAL A 158 -23.60 -10.12 -5.13
N SER A 159 -24.72 -9.41 -5.22
CA SER A 159 -25.90 -9.88 -5.97
C SER A 159 -25.65 -9.87 -7.47
N ASP A 160 -26.39 -10.68 -8.24
CA ASP A 160 -26.31 -10.71 -9.70
C ASP A 160 -26.58 -9.32 -10.33
N SER A 161 -27.51 -8.55 -9.76
CA SER A 161 -27.79 -7.18 -10.20
C SER A 161 -26.59 -6.26 -9.97
N GLU A 162 -25.94 -6.36 -8.81
CA GLU A 162 -24.74 -5.57 -8.50
C GLU A 162 -23.58 -5.96 -9.44
N GLN A 163 -23.38 -7.26 -9.67
CA GLN A 163 -22.37 -7.77 -10.59
C GLN A 163 -22.62 -7.31 -12.03
N ALA A 164 -23.86 -7.27 -12.51
CA ALA A 164 -24.21 -6.76 -13.83
C ALA A 164 -23.89 -5.25 -13.96
N GLN A 165 -24.20 -4.46 -12.93
CA GLN A 165 -23.85 -3.03 -12.90
C GLN A 165 -22.33 -2.82 -12.93
N MET A 166 -21.58 -3.61 -12.16
CA MET A 166 -20.11 -3.60 -12.21
C MET A 166 -19.58 -3.98 -13.59
N ALA A 167 -20.14 -5.02 -14.22
CA ALA A 167 -19.73 -5.51 -15.52
C ALA A 167 -19.91 -4.43 -16.62
N ASN A 168 -20.97 -3.64 -16.54
CA ASN A 168 -21.24 -2.54 -17.47
C ASN A 168 -20.17 -1.43 -17.44
N LEU A 169 -19.43 -1.29 -16.32
CA LEU A 169 -18.35 -0.31 -16.18
C LEU A 169 -16.99 -0.81 -16.69
N ILE A 170 -16.83 -2.12 -16.89
CA ILE A 170 -15.54 -2.73 -17.29
C ILE A 170 -14.97 -2.13 -18.59
N PRO A 171 -15.75 -1.89 -19.67
CA PRO A 171 -15.20 -1.29 -20.89
C PRO A 171 -14.51 0.06 -20.64
N GLN A 172 -15.11 0.92 -19.81
CA GLN A 172 -14.52 2.19 -19.43
C GLN A 172 -13.22 2.01 -18.64
N PHE A 173 -13.15 0.99 -17.77
CA PHE A 173 -11.94 0.70 -17.00
C PHE A 173 -10.81 0.13 -17.87
N VAL A 174 -11.14 -0.70 -18.87
CA VAL A 174 -10.19 -1.17 -19.89
C VAL A 174 -9.63 0.01 -20.66
N GLN A 175 -10.48 0.93 -21.12
CA GLN A 175 -10.03 2.14 -21.80
C GLN A 175 -9.10 2.98 -20.91
N ALA A 176 -9.48 3.20 -19.64
CA ALA A 176 -8.66 3.94 -18.68
C ALA A 176 -7.31 3.26 -18.36
N PHE A 177 -7.21 1.94 -18.50
CA PHE A 177 -5.94 1.23 -18.43
C PHE A 177 -5.11 1.45 -19.70
N GLN A 178 -5.72 1.33 -20.87
CA GLN A 178 -5.04 1.50 -22.16
C GLN A 178 -4.47 2.92 -22.33
N THR A 179 -5.13 3.95 -21.82
CA THR A 179 -4.61 5.34 -21.86
C THR A 179 -3.32 5.54 -21.06
N LEU A 180 -2.92 4.58 -20.22
CA LEU A 180 -1.65 4.63 -19.50
C LEU A 180 -0.45 4.29 -20.37
N ASN A 181 -0.67 3.75 -21.59
CA ASN A 181 0.38 3.41 -22.56
C ASN A 181 1.52 2.59 -21.92
N LEU A 182 1.15 1.57 -21.13
CA LEU A 182 2.10 0.68 -20.48
C LEU A 182 2.62 -0.37 -21.48
N PRO A 183 3.85 -0.88 -21.31
CA PRO A 183 4.39 -1.96 -22.15
C PRO A 183 3.70 -3.29 -21.82
N VAL A 184 2.50 -3.49 -22.35
CA VAL A 184 1.62 -4.63 -22.04
C VAL A 184 2.33 -5.97 -22.19
N GLU A 185 3.11 -6.16 -23.26
CA GLU A 185 3.83 -7.41 -23.52
C GLU A 185 4.79 -7.78 -22.38
N SER A 186 5.51 -6.80 -21.81
CA SER A 186 6.43 -7.04 -20.68
C SER A 186 5.73 -7.54 -19.41
N PHE A 187 4.43 -7.25 -19.25
CA PHE A 187 3.62 -7.76 -18.17
C PHE A 187 2.97 -9.10 -18.53
N ARG A 188 2.57 -9.25 -19.80
CA ARG A 188 1.97 -10.48 -20.33
C ARG A 188 2.93 -11.66 -20.29
N GLU A 189 4.21 -11.44 -20.56
CA GLU A 189 5.26 -12.46 -20.46
C GLU A 189 5.40 -13.03 -19.05
N LYS A 190 4.94 -12.31 -18.02
CA LYS A 190 5.02 -12.77 -16.62
C LYS A 190 3.91 -13.75 -16.25
N ILE A 191 2.78 -13.77 -16.96
CA ILE A 191 1.64 -14.65 -16.67
C ILE A 191 1.13 -15.30 -17.96
N HIS A 192 1.20 -16.61 -18.06
CA HIS A 192 0.83 -17.32 -19.29
C HIS A 192 -0.65 -17.67 -19.39
N LYS A 193 -1.37 -17.65 -18.26
CA LYS A 193 -2.80 -17.93 -18.16
C LYS A 193 -3.55 -16.70 -17.61
N PRO A 194 -4.84 -16.54 -17.92
CA PRO A 194 -5.67 -15.52 -17.28
C PRO A 194 -5.66 -15.66 -15.76
N ILE A 195 -5.95 -14.57 -15.05
CA ILE A 195 -6.11 -14.57 -13.60
C ILE A 195 -7.58 -14.64 -13.20
N ARG A 196 -7.91 -15.34 -12.13
CA ARG A 196 -9.30 -15.41 -11.66
C ARG A 196 -9.38 -15.34 -10.14
N PRO A 197 -10.25 -14.49 -9.58
CA PRO A 197 -10.44 -14.44 -8.14
C PRO A 197 -11.20 -15.68 -7.65
N ILE A 198 -10.76 -16.21 -6.52
CA ILE A 198 -11.52 -17.17 -5.70
C ILE A 198 -11.56 -16.63 -4.27
N TRP A 199 -12.53 -17.04 -3.46
CA TRP A 199 -12.74 -16.46 -2.13
C TRP A 199 -12.69 -17.50 -1.05
N VAL A 200 -11.97 -17.18 0.03
CA VAL A 200 -11.79 -18.05 1.18
C VAL A 200 -12.04 -17.24 2.45
N THR A 201 -12.79 -17.82 3.36
CA THR A 201 -13.11 -17.28 4.70
C THR A 201 -12.93 -18.39 5.74
N PRO A 202 -12.91 -18.10 7.05
CA PRO A 202 -12.77 -19.15 8.07
C PRO A 202 -13.89 -20.20 8.05
N GLU A 203 -15.04 -19.87 7.46
CA GLU A 203 -16.15 -20.82 7.28
C GLU A 203 -16.02 -21.68 6.01
N SER A 204 -14.97 -21.48 5.20
CA SER A 204 -14.74 -22.24 3.98
C SER A 204 -14.07 -23.58 4.27
N HIS A 205 -14.46 -24.63 3.54
CA HIS A 205 -13.75 -25.89 3.56
C HIS A 205 -12.50 -25.79 2.68
N ILE A 206 -11.33 -25.89 3.31
CA ILE A 206 -10.03 -25.86 2.64
C ILE A 206 -9.53 -27.29 2.51
N SER A 207 -9.15 -27.69 1.31
CA SER A 207 -8.52 -28.98 1.04
C SER A 207 -7.14 -28.73 0.44
N GLU A 208 -6.15 -29.51 0.88
CA GLU A 208 -4.78 -29.39 0.38
C GLU A 208 -4.75 -29.75 -1.11
N THR A 209 -4.28 -28.82 -1.93
CA THR A 209 -4.02 -29.05 -3.34
C THR A 209 -2.99 -28.06 -3.88
N SER A 210 -1.99 -28.58 -4.57
CA SER A 210 -1.00 -27.77 -5.29
C SER A 210 -1.47 -27.35 -6.68
N GLU A 211 -2.33 -28.15 -7.30
CA GLU A 211 -2.94 -27.91 -8.62
C GLU A 211 -4.39 -27.49 -8.41
N ILE A 212 -4.62 -26.18 -8.47
CA ILE A 212 -5.96 -25.65 -8.19
C ILE A 212 -6.78 -25.61 -9.48
N PHE A 213 -6.23 -25.05 -10.57
CA PHE A 213 -6.94 -24.87 -11.84
C PHE A 213 -5.99 -24.88 -13.05
N GLU A 214 -6.32 -25.65 -14.09
CA GLU A 214 -5.50 -25.72 -15.30
C GLU A 214 -5.61 -24.46 -16.18
N ASP A 215 -6.79 -23.85 -16.24
CA ASP A 215 -7.12 -22.78 -17.20
C ASP A 215 -6.74 -21.36 -16.73
N PHE A 216 -6.43 -21.17 -15.45
CA PHE A 216 -6.19 -19.84 -14.89
C PHE A 216 -5.30 -19.87 -13.65
N HIS A 217 -4.62 -18.76 -13.38
CA HIS A 217 -3.92 -18.55 -12.11
C HIS A 217 -4.91 -18.03 -11.04
N PRO A 218 -5.12 -18.76 -9.91
CA PRO A 218 -6.01 -18.32 -8.85
C PRO A 218 -5.43 -17.14 -8.06
N VAL A 219 -6.25 -16.10 -7.93
CA VAL A 219 -6.03 -15.00 -6.98
C VAL A 219 -6.94 -15.26 -5.79
N VAL A 220 -6.39 -15.87 -4.73
CA VAL A 220 -7.14 -16.27 -3.54
C VAL A 220 -7.39 -15.06 -2.66
N CYS A 221 -8.60 -14.52 -2.73
CA CYS A 221 -9.10 -13.46 -1.87
C CYS A 221 -9.44 -14.01 -0.48
N CYS A 222 -8.47 -13.98 0.43
CA CYS A 222 -8.59 -14.54 1.78
C CYS A 222 -9.06 -13.46 2.77
N THR A 223 -10.32 -13.57 3.20
CA THR A 223 -10.80 -12.81 4.37
C THR A 223 -10.42 -13.61 5.61
N VAL A 224 -9.52 -13.09 6.44
CA VAL A 224 -8.98 -13.87 7.55
C VAL A 224 -9.87 -13.89 8.78
N SER A 225 -10.58 -12.80 9.04
CA SER A 225 -11.41 -12.69 10.24
C SER A 225 -12.75 -13.39 10.06
N ARG A 226 -13.13 -14.21 11.05
CA ARG A 226 -14.45 -14.87 11.08
C ARG A 226 -15.56 -13.85 11.29
N ARG A 227 -16.73 -14.10 10.71
CA ARG A 227 -17.84 -13.14 10.81
C ARG A 227 -18.48 -13.19 12.19
N VAL A 228 -18.48 -12.06 12.90
CA VAL A 228 -19.22 -11.91 14.16
C VAL A 228 -20.58 -11.28 13.87
N SER A 229 -21.67 -12.03 14.07
CA SER A 229 -23.04 -11.57 13.75
C SER A 229 -23.72 -10.80 14.90
N GLY A 230 -23.11 -10.80 16.10
CA GLY A 230 -23.56 -10.09 17.31
C GLY A 230 -22.61 -8.98 17.75
N GLY A 231 -22.68 -8.58 19.03
CA GLY A 231 -21.68 -7.68 19.64
C GLY A 231 -20.45 -8.47 20.06
N GLU A 232 -19.25 -7.90 19.92
CA GLU A 232 -17.95 -8.54 20.23
C GLU A 232 -17.86 -9.15 21.65
N ILE A 233 -18.71 -8.68 22.57
CA ILE A 233 -18.83 -9.20 23.95
C ILE A 233 -19.26 -10.68 23.96
N SER A 234 -19.97 -11.17 22.94
CA SER A 234 -20.42 -12.57 22.86
C SER A 234 -19.35 -13.55 22.39
N GLU A 235 -18.18 -13.06 22.00
CA GLU A 235 -17.19 -13.84 21.25
C GLU A 235 -15.96 -14.27 22.08
N GLY A 236 -16.09 -14.26 23.41
CA GLY A 236 -15.00 -14.70 24.30
C GLY A 236 -13.74 -13.84 24.21
N GLY A 237 -13.87 -12.57 23.80
CA GLY A 237 -12.74 -11.65 23.62
C GLY A 237 -12.16 -11.63 22.19
N TYR A 238 -12.69 -12.41 21.25
CA TYR A 238 -12.31 -12.28 19.83
C TYR A 238 -12.90 -11.00 19.21
N ILE A 239 -12.09 -10.29 18.43
CA ILE A 239 -12.44 -9.04 17.76
C ILE A 239 -12.24 -9.24 16.25
N GLN A 240 -13.36 -9.30 15.54
CA GLN A 240 -13.36 -9.39 14.08
C GLN A 240 -12.60 -8.20 13.47
N GLY A 241 -11.59 -8.47 12.65
CA GLY A 241 -10.89 -7.46 11.88
C GLY A 241 -10.07 -6.49 12.74
N ALA A 242 -9.50 -6.98 13.84
CA ALA A 242 -8.74 -6.19 14.82
C ALA A 242 -7.59 -5.34 14.22
N GLY A 243 -7.02 -5.75 13.09
CA GLY A 243 -6.00 -5.01 12.35
C GLY A 243 -6.52 -3.88 11.45
N ASP A 244 -7.84 -3.70 11.27
CA ASP A 244 -8.43 -2.67 10.40
C ASP A 244 -8.81 -1.35 11.12
N ASP A 245 -8.67 -1.22 12.45
CA ASP A 245 -8.76 0.05 13.22
C ASP A 245 -7.59 0.33 14.15
N THR A 246 -6.39 0.03 13.70
CA THR A 246 -5.20 0.25 14.51
C THR A 246 -5.04 1.72 14.94
N GLU A 247 -5.63 2.68 14.23
CA GLU A 247 -5.63 4.09 14.64
C GLU A 247 -6.30 4.36 16.00
N ASN A 248 -7.20 3.48 16.46
CA ASN A 248 -7.94 3.68 17.70
C ASN A 248 -7.32 2.99 18.91
N TRP A 249 -6.43 2.00 18.72
CA TRP A 249 -5.96 1.14 19.80
C TRP A 249 -4.47 0.84 19.76
N ALA A 250 -3.80 0.93 18.61
CA ALA A 250 -2.44 0.39 18.47
C ALA A 250 -1.38 1.27 19.16
N HIS A 251 -1.69 2.50 19.57
CA HIS A 251 -0.74 3.42 20.21
C HIS A 251 0.56 3.60 19.40
N GLY A 252 0.49 3.49 18.07
CA GLY A 252 1.65 3.56 17.16
C GLY A 252 2.36 2.23 16.92
N LEU A 253 1.93 1.14 17.56
CA LEU A 253 2.38 -0.22 17.25
C LEU A 253 2.15 -0.52 15.77
N THR A 254 3.16 -1.09 15.13
CA THR A 254 3.13 -1.50 13.71
C THR A 254 3.24 -3.02 13.63
N PRO A 255 2.81 -3.66 12.51
CA PRO A 255 2.92 -5.10 12.38
C PRO A 255 4.34 -5.64 12.62
N PRO A 256 5.42 -5.07 12.04
CA PRO A 256 6.78 -5.59 12.30
C PRO A 256 7.18 -5.54 13.78
N ILE A 257 6.83 -4.46 14.49
CA ILE A 257 7.11 -4.34 15.93
C ILE A 257 6.31 -5.39 16.71
N PHE A 258 5.04 -5.57 16.38
CA PHE A 258 4.20 -6.60 16.99
C PHE A 258 4.78 -8.00 16.80
N TRP A 259 5.09 -8.39 15.57
CA TRP A 259 5.59 -9.74 15.24
C TRP A 259 6.93 -10.07 15.92
N ILE A 260 7.81 -9.09 16.10
CA ILE A 260 9.11 -9.28 16.78
C ILE A 260 8.95 -9.38 18.30
N ASN A 261 7.95 -8.71 18.89
CA ASN A 261 7.84 -8.51 20.34
C ASN A 261 6.59 -9.18 20.94
N GLN A 262 6.10 -10.27 20.36
CA GLN A 262 4.85 -10.89 20.78
C GLN A 262 4.87 -11.28 22.26
N GLU A 263 5.90 -12.01 22.71
CA GLU A 263 6.00 -12.53 24.09
C GLU A 263 5.89 -11.39 25.12
N ILE A 264 6.75 -10.38 25.02
CA ILE A 264 6.74 -9.24 25.95
C ILE A 264 5.44 -8.42 25.89
N LEU A 265 4.80 -8.32 24.71
CA LEU A 265 3.50 -7.67 24.57
C LEU A 265 2.38 -8.45 25.27
N PHE A 266 2.43 -9.78 25.32
CA PHE A 266 1.42 -10.59 26.03
C PHE A 266 1.69 -10.76 27.53
N GLU A 267 2.94 -10.64 27.96
CA GLU A 267 3.31 -10.70 29.39
C GLU A 267 3.06 -9.38 30.13
N THR A 268 3.05 -8.26 29.40
CA THR A 268 2.85 -6.92 29.98
C THR A 268 1.39 -6.68 30.32
N SER A 269 1.11 -6.02 31.44
CA SER A 269 -0.25 -5.69 31.85
C SER A 269 -0.95 -4.75 30.84
N GLU A 270 -2.28 -4.80 30.73
CA GLU A 270 -3.04 -3.86 29.88
C GLU A 270 -2.78 -2.38 30.23
N GLU A 271 -2.49 -2.10 31.51
CA GLU A 271 -2.24 -0.73 31.98
C GLU A 271 -0.88 -0.20 31.52
N ASP A 272 0.13 -1.08 31.47
CA ASP A 272 1.51 -0.73 31.10
C ASP A 272 1.78 -0.83 29.59
N LEU A 273 0.93 -1.53 28.86
CA LEU A 273 1.08 -1.79 27.41
C LEU A 273 1.30 -0.51 26.58
N PRO A 274 0.53 0.58 26.74
CA PRO A 274 0.78 1.81 25.99
C PRO A 274 2.18 2.39 26.22
N GLY A 275 2.70 2.28 27.44
CA GLY A 275 4.07 2.71 27.78
C GLY A 275 5.13 1.85 27.13
N LEU A 276 4.96 0.52 27.18
CA LEU A 276 5.85 -0.43 26.50
C LEU A 276 5.87 -0.21 24.98
N ILE A 277 4.70 -0.06 24.35
CA ILE A 277 4.59 0.21 22.91
C ILE A 277 5.40 1.47 22.54
N GLY A 278 5.28 2.53 23.33
CA GLY A 278 6.09 3.74 23.16
C GLY A 278 7.60 3.44 23.20
N ALA A 279 8.06 2.68 24.19
CA ALA A 279 9.46 2.27 24.32
C ALA A 279 9.95 1.43 23.13
N LEU A 280 9.15 0.45 22.67
CA LEU A 280 9.46 -0.41 21.54
C LEU A 280 9.59 0.38 20.22
N ILE A 281 8.73 1.38 20.00
CA ILE A 281 8.82 2.26 18.82
C ILE A 281 10.14 3.03 18.84
N HIS A 282 10.53 3.59 19.99
CA HIS A 282 11.80 4.31 20.14
C HIS A 282 13.03 3.40 19.94
N GLN A 283 13.00 2.18 20.47
CA GLN A 283 14.07 1.19 20.28
C GLN A 283 14.16 0.72 18.82
N THR A 284 13.02 0.46 18.18
CA THR A 284 12.98 -0.05 16.81
C THR A 284 13.42 1.01 15.79
N GLY A 285 13.08 2.28 16.01
CA GLY A 285 13.63 3.40 15.23
C GLY A 285 15.17 3.48 15.29
N SER A 286 15.80 2.85 16.30
CA SER A 286 17.26 2.74 16.38
C SER A 286 17.85 1.45 15.79
N SER A 287 17.03 0.41 15.55
CA SER A 287 17.47 -0.93 15.10
C SER A 287 17.09 -1.26 13.64
N LEU A 288 15.98 -0.73 13.11
CA LEU A 288 15.60 -0.83 11.68
C LEU A 288 16.58 -0.10 10.72
N ARG A 289 17.64 0.51 11.27
CA ARG A 289 18.73 1.22 10.59
C ARG A 289 19.50 0.43 9.52
N SER A 290 19.18 -0.84 9.26
CA SER A 290 19.97 -1.73 8.40
C SER A 290 19.25 -2.32 7.18
N ASN A 291 17.90 -2.32 7.13
CA ASN A 291 17.18 -3.05 6.07
C ASN A 291 16.50 -2.18 4.99
N ASP A 292 16.28 -0.88 5.21
CA ASP A 292 15.74 0.04 4.19
C ASP A 292 16.84 0.54 3.24
N LYS A 293 17.42 -0.39 2.48
CA LYS A 293 18.42 -0.07 1.44
C LYS A 293 17.84 0.87 0.39
N LEU A 294 18.72 1.64 -0.26
CA LEU A 294 18.43 2.45 -1.44
C LEU A 294 17.59 1.67 -2.47
N ARG A 295 16.35 2.11 -2.69
CA ARG A 295 15.36 1.43 -3.54
C ARG A 295 15.35 2.08 -4.92
N ILE A 296 15.89 1.39 -5.92
CA ILE A 296 15.94 1.90 -7.30
C ILE A 296 14.54 1.93 -7.92
N VAL A 297 14.19 3.05 -8.55
CA VAL A 297 12.96 3.21 -9.34
C VAL A 297 13.20 2.69 -10.76
N LYS A 298 12.78 1.47 -11.06
CA LYS A 298 12.84 0.93 -12.43
C LYS A 298 11.82 1.65 -13.35
N PRO A 299 12.11 1.85 -14.64
CA PRO A 299 13.27 1.36 -15.40
C PRO A 299 14.54 2.21 -15.25
N THR A 300 14.55 3.27 -14.41
CA THR A 300 15.77 4.06 -14.21
C THR A 300 16.87 3.21 -13.58
N SER A 301 18.12 3.56 -13.89
CA SER A 301 19.32 2.95 -13.31
C SER A 301 19.94 3.80 -12.19
N CYS A 302 19.53 5.07 -12.07
CA CYS A 302 20.18 6.04 -11.21
C CYS A 302 19.30 6.64 -10.11
N LEU A 303 17.97 6.56 -10.19
CA LEU A 303 17.07 7.16 -9.21
C LEU A 303 16.71 6.18 -8.10
N SER A 304 17.11 6.50 -6.88
CA SER A 304 16.84 5.71 -5.67
C SER A 304 16.04 6.49 -4.63
N ILE A 305 15.15 5.79 -3.93
CA ILE A 305 14.39 6.32 -2.80
C ILE A 305 14.84 5.63 -1.51
N SER A 306 14.93 6.40 -0.41
CA SER A 306 15.39 5.91 0.89
C SER A 306 14.60 6.53 2.04
N THR A 307 14.77 5.98 3.23
CA THR A 307 14.49 6.68 4.49
C THR A 307 15.67 7.58 4.86
N ILE A 308 15.43 8.59 5.72
CA ILE A 308 16.49 9.48 6.22
C ILE A 308 17.55 8.68 6.99
N ASP A 309 17.12 7.72 7.81
CA ASP A 309 18.00 6.95 8.70
C ASP A 309 18.88 5.94 7.95
N ALA A 310 18.46 5.53 6.74
CA ALA A 310 19.22 4.62 5.89
C ALA A 310 20.08 5.34 4.84
N LEU A 311 20.14 6.68 4.88
CA LEU A 311 21.03 7.41 3.99
C LEU A 311 22.49 7.04 4.26
N PRO A 312 23.31 6.88 3.20
CA PRO A 312 24.74 6.77 3.39
C PRO A 312 25.26 8.05 4.07
N PRO A 313 26.35 7.96 4.84
CA PRO A 313 26.99 9.15 5.41
C PRO A 313 27.28 10.15 4.29
N PRO A 314 27.25 11.47 4.57
CA PRO A 314 27.44 12.51 3.56
C PRO A 314 28.72 12.23 2.77
N ASN A 315 28.55 11.77 1.53
CA ASN A 315 29.66 11.44 0.67
C ASN A 315 30.04 12.70 -0.13
N THR A 316 31.33 12.97 -0.27
CA THR A 316 31.83 14.08 -1.09
C THR A 316 31.88 13.71 -2.58
N ASN A 317 31.41 12.52 -2.96
CA ASN A 317 31.38 12.10 -4.35
C ASN A 317 30.48 13.03 -5.19
N PRO A 318 31.04 13.79 -6.14
CA PRO A 318 30.26 14.72 -6.96
C PRO A 318 29.25 14.00 -7.86
N SER A 319 29.40 12.68 -8.08
CA SER A 319 28.48 11.90 -8.91
C SER A 319 27.19 11.48 -8.21
N THR A 320 26.99 11.84 -6.93
CA THR A 320 25.76 11.53 -6.18
C THR A 320 24.99 12.78 -5.79
N CYS A 321 23.80 12.97 -6.36
CA CYS A 321 22.84 13.99 -5.96
C CYS A 321 21.94 13.47 -4.83
N THR A 322 21.88 14.16 -3.70
CA THR A 322 21.06 13.77 -2.54
C THR A 322 20.04 14.86 -2.19
N ILE A 323 18.76 14.49 -2.15
CA ILE A 323 17.66 15.37 -1.72
C ILE A 323 16.99 14.77 -0.50
N VAL A 324 17.03 15.46 0.63
CA VAL A 324 16.49 14.99 1.91
C VAL A 324 15.33 15.88 2.35
N LEU A 325 14.18 15.27 2.63
CA LEU A 325 12.96 15.94 3.06
C LEU A 325 12.72 15.69 4.55
N LEU A 326 13.00 16.69 5.38
CA LEU A 326 13.00 16.59 6.83
C LEU A 326 11.58 16.81 7.42
N PRO A 327 11.20 16.07 8.49
CA PRO A 327 9.90 16.21 9.15
C PRO A 327 9.78 17.44 10.06
N LYS A 328 10.74 18.38 9.98
CA LYS A 328 10.74 19.68 10.65
C LYS A 328 10.75 20.81 9.63
N ILE A 329 10.26 21.99 9.97
CA ILE A 329 10.31 23.16 9.07
C ILE A 329 11.68 23.83 9.24
N THR A 330 12.38 24.11 8.13
CA THR A 330 13.65 24.85 8.14
C THR A 330 13.59 26.06 7.19
N PRO A 331 14.34 27.15 7.48
CA PRO A 331 14.41 28.32 6.61
C PRO A 331 15.00 27.97 5.23
N LYS A 332 14.48 28.58 4.15
CA LYS A 332 14.83 28.22 2.77
C LYS A 332 16.30 28.46 2.42
N ASP A 333 16.91 29.48 3.02
CA ASP A 333 18.34 29.81 2.92
C ASP A 333 19.25 28.71 3.49
N THR A 334 18.73 27.84 4.37
CA THR A 334 19.49 26.72 4.96
C THR A 334 19.38 25.42 4.19
N TRP A 335 18.56 25.35 3.13
CA TRP A 335 18.27 24.08 2.45
C TRP A 335 19.47 23.56 1.65
N HIS A 336 20.26 24.47 1.07
CA HIS A 336 21.40 24.10 0.24
C HIS A 336 22.62 23.79 1.12
N THR A 337 22.92 22.50 1.31
CA THR A 337 24.00 22.05 2.21
C THR A 337 25.32 21.81 1.48
N SER A 338 25.27 21.42 0.19
CA SER A 338 26.45 21.30 -0.68
C SER A 338 26.03 21.31 -2.16
N PRO A 339 26.97 21.44 -3.13
CA PRO A 339 26.63 21.45 -4.56
C PRO A 339 25.86 20.21 -5.05
N SER A 340 25.94 19.09 -4.35
CA SER A 340 25.24 17.85 -4.68
C SER A 340 24.23 17.42 -3.59
N ARG A 341 23.92 18.29 -2.61
CA ARG A 341 23.00 17.97 -1.52
C ARG A 341 22.05 19.09 -1.12
N LEU A 342 20.77 18.74 -0.97
CA LEU A 342 19.69 19.62 -0.52
C LEU A 342 18.94 18.99 0.67
N ASP A 343 18.90 19.67 1.82
CA ASP A 343 18.21 19.22 3.04
C ASP A 343 17.05 20.17 3.37
N ILE A 344 15.83 19.77 3.02
CA ILE A 344 14.65 20.62 2.99
C ILE A 344 13.73 20.30 4.15
N GLY A 345 13.54 21.26 5.05
CA GLY A 345 12.58 21.14 6.13
C GLY A 345 11.16 21.54 5.72
N LEU A 346 10.31 20.55 5.40
CA LEU A 346 8.91 20.79 5.02
C LEU A 346 7.91 20.62 6.17
N GLY A 347 8.33 19.96 7.26
CA GLY A 347 7.44 19.57 8.36
C GLY A 347 6.77 18.21 8.14
N ALA A 348 6.20 17.65 9.21
CA ALA A 348 5.65 16.30 9.20
C ALA A 348 4.26 16.20 8.53
N LYS A 349 3.96 15.01 7.99
CA LYS A 349 2.62 14.60 7.53
C LYS A 349 2.00 15.62 6.55
N LYS A 350 0.73 15.98 6.77
CA LYS A 350 -0.05 16.88 5.91
C LYS A 350 0.60 18.27 5.74
N VAL A 351 1.33 18.75 6.74
CA VAL A 351 2.04 20.04 6.66
C VAL A 351 3.14 19.96 5.60
N GLY A 352 3.94 18.89 5.64
CA GLY A 352 4.95 18.60 4.63
C GLY A 352 4.36 18.51 3.23
N SER A 353 3.27 17.77 3.06
CA SER A 353 2.59 17.64 1.76
C SER A 353 2.11 18.99 1.20
N LYS A 354 1.61 19.89 2.05
CA LYS A 354 1.17 21.23 1.65
C LYS A 354 2.35 22.11 1.24
N ASN A 355 3.44 22.08 2.01
CA ASN A 355 4.64 22.88 1.76
C ASN A 355 5.43 22.39 0.55
N LEU A 356 5.31 21.12 0.18
CA LEU A 356 5.99 20.52 -0.97
C LEU A 356 5.77 21.30 -2.27
N ARG A 357 4.56 21.82 -2.53
CA ARG A 357 4.26 22.58 -3.75
C ARG A 357 5.16 23.80 -3.91
N ALA A 358 5.43 24.52 -2.82
CA ALA A 358 6.28 25.71 -2.83
C ALA A 358 7.78 25.37 -2.90
N ALA A 359 8.17 24.16 -2.47
CA ALA A 359 9.55 23.69 -2.49
C ALA A 359 9.96 23.09 -3.85
N LEU A 360 9.03 22.47 -4.59
CA LEU A 360 9.29 21.80 -5.87
C LEU A 360 10.03 22.69 -6.90
N PRO A 361 9.70 23.98 -7.10
CA PRO A 361 10.49 24.84 -7.99
C PRO A 361 11.96 24.93 -7.59
N THR A 362 12.24 25.04 -6.28
CA THR A 362 13.62 25.14 -5.77
C THR A 362 14.37 23.82 -5.94
N ILE A 363 13.70 22.69 -5.68
CA ILE A 363 14.25 21.35 -5.91
C ILE A 363 14.58 21.14 -7.38
N SER A 364 13.66 21.53 -8.28
CA SER A 364 13.81 21.41 -9.72
C SER A 364 15.01 22.22 -10.23
N SER A 365 15.12 23.49 -9.79
CA SER A 365 16.25 24.36 -10.17
C SER A 365 17.59 23.82 -9.67
N PHE A 366 17.66 23.39 -8.41
CA PHE A 366 18.86 22.76 -7.84
C PHE A 366 19.27 21.51 -8.63
N PHE A 367 18.31 20.64 -8.94
CA PHE A 367 18.60 19.41 -9.68
C PHE A 367 19.09 19.72 -11.10
N LEU A 368 18.50 20.69 -11.78
CA LEU A 368 18.94 21.12 -13.11
C LEU A 368 20.37 21.69 -13.08
N GLU A 369 20.70 22.51 -12.10
CA GLU A 369 22.07 23.06 -11.91
C GLU A 369 23.09 21.93 -11.66
N TYR A 370 22.73 20.94 -10.85
CA TYR A 370 23.54 19.75 -10.61
C TYR A 370 23.81 18.97 -11.91
N LEU A 371 22.78 18.78 -12.76
CA LEU A 371 22.93 18.10 -14.06
C LEU A 371 23.86 18.86 -15.00
N HIS A 372 23.74 20.18 -15.09
CA HIS A 372 24.61 21.01 -15.92
C HIS A 372 26.07 20.95 -15.46
N THR A 373 26.30 21.03 -14.16
CA THR A 373 27.65 20.96 -13.58
C THR A 373 28.29 19.58 -13.80
N SER A 374 27.50 18.52 -13.66
CA SER A 374 27.97 17.14 -13.87
C SER A 374 28.29 16.85 -15.34
N SER A 375 27.53 17.42 -16.28
CA SER A 375 27.76 17.28 -17.72
C SER A 375 28.99 18.06 -18.23
N ALA A 376 29.31 19.20 -17.60
CA ALA A 376 30.47 20.02 -17.96
C ALA A 376 31.82 19.37 -17.60
N ASN A 377 31.84 18.49 -16.59
CA ASN A 377 33.03 17.75 -16.18
C ASN A 377 33.28 16.55 -17.12
N LYS A 378 33.99 16.80 -18.23
CA LYS A 378 34.31 15.86 -19.34
C LYS A 378 35.15 14.61 -18.96
N SER A 379 35.33 14.28 -17.69
CA SER A 379 36.07 13.08 -17.28
C SER A 379 35.12 11.87 -17.25
N SER A 380 35.12 11.07 -18.32
CA SER A 380 34.46 9.75 -18.46
C SER A 380 32.98 9.67 -18.02
N ASP A 381 32.09 9.33 -18.95
CA ASP A 381 30.63 9.13 -18.78
C ASP A 381 30.16 9.08 -17.30
N PRO A 382 29.80 10.24 -16.69
CA PRO A 382 29.64 10.31 -15.25
C PRO A 382 28.41 9.50 -14.86
N PHE A 383 28.63 8.38 -14.18
CA PHE A 383 27.55 7.60 -13.58
C PHE A 383 26.93 8.44 -12.45
N ILE A 384 25.86 9.16 -12.79
CA ILE A 384 25.09 9.97 -11.84
C ILE A 384 24.21 9.05 -11.02
N GLN A 385 24.24 9.19 -9.70
CA GLN A 385 23.33 8.55 -8.76
C GLN A 385 22.46 9.61 -8.09
N ILE A 386 21.17 9.35 -7.96
CA ILE A 386 20.20 10.28 -7.39
C ILE A 386 19.51 9.60 -6.22
N ILE A 387 19.56 10.21 -5.05
CA ILE A 387 18.99 9.67 -3.82
C ILE A 387 17.99 10.67 -3.26
N ILE A 388 16.74 10.24 -3.09
CA ILE A 388 15.69 11.06 -2.49
C ILE A 388 15.21 10.38 -1.22
N ALA A 389 15.27 11.09 -0.09
CA ALA A 389 14.88 10.55 1.20
C ALA A 389 13.84 11.39 1.92
N CYS A 390 12.96 10.73 2.66
CA CYS A 390 12.10 11.35 3.67
C CYS A 390 11.96 10.40 4.87
N GLU A 391 11.26 10.81 5.92
CA GLU A 391 11.09 10.00 7.16
C GLU A 391 10.68 8.55 6.88
N SER A 392 9.63 8.34 6.07
CA SER A 392 9.11 7.00 5.76
C SER A 392 9.61 6.37 4.45
N GLY A 393 10.27 7.12 3.57
CA GLY A 393 10.55 6.68 2.20
C GLY A 393 9.32 6.43 1.30
N GLN A 394 8.09 6.69 1.79
CA GLN A 394 6.84 6.27 1.14
C GLN A 394 5.88 7.42 0.77
N ASP A 395 6.19 8.67 1.14
CA ASP A 395 5.30 9.83 0.87
C ASP A 395 6.00 10.99 0.16
N LEU A 396 6.68 11.89 0.89
CA LEU A 396 7.25 13.10 0.28
C LEU A 396 8.36 12.78 -0.72
N SER A 397 9.20 11.78 -0.42
CA SER A 397 10.26 11.32 -1.32
C SER A 397 9.68 10.80 -2.64
N ILE A 398 8.57 10.06 -2.59
CA ILE A 398 7.81 9.61 -3.76
C ILE A 398 7.32 10.81 -4.58
N GLY A 399 6.83 11.85 -3.91
CA GLY A 399 6.35 13.06 -4.57
C GLY A 399 7.45 13.79 -5.34
N VAL A 400 8.63 13.95 -4.74
CA VAL A 400 9.79 14.57 -5.41
C VAL A 400 10.32 13.67 -6.53
N ALA A 401 10.46 12.37 -6.29
CA ALA A 401 10.86 11.41 -7.31
C ALA A 401 9.94 11.47 -8.54
N LEU A 402 8.63 11.51 -8.33
CA LEU A 402 7.65 11.63 -9.39
C LEU A 402 7.83 12.93 -10.19
N ALA A 403 8.06 14.06 -9.52
CA ALA A 403 8.31 15.32 -10.19
C ALA A 403 9.57 15.26 -11.07
N LEU A 404 10.66 14.69 -10.56
CA LEU A 404 11.91 14.55 -11.33
C LEU A 404 11.75 13.58 -12.50
N LEU A 405 11.06 12.44 -12.30
CA LEU A 405 10.76 11.48 -13.37
C LEU A 405 9.99 12.11 -14.54
N CYS A 406 9.03 12.98 -14.23
CA CYS A 406 8.24 13.65 -15.27
C CYS A 406 9.08 14.67 -16.05
N LEU A 407 9.95 15.42 -15.38
CA LEU A 407 10.67 16.53 -15.99
C LEU A 407 11.99 16.11 -16.67
N TYR A 408 12.72 15.16 -16.08
CA TYR A 408 14.13 14.93 -16.41
C TYR A 408 14.44 13.52 -16.90
N PHE A 409 13.45 12.65 -17.10
CA PHE A 409 13.66 11.28 -17.58
C PHE A 409 12.92 10.98 -18.88
N THR A 410 13.56 10.27 -19.79
CA THR A 410 12.98 9.78 -21.05
C THR A 410 11.96 8.67 -20.78
N ALA A 411 11.19 8.26 -21.79
CA ALA A 411 10.24 7.14 -21.68
C ALA A 411 10.91 5.80 -21.31
N ASN A 412 12.22 5.65 -21.54
CA ASN A 412 12.98 4.44 -21.22
C ASN A 412 13.58 4.46 -19.80
N GLY A 413 13.50 5.60 -19.10
CA GLY A 413 14.10 5.76 -17.77
C GLY A 413 15.53 6.27 -17.80
N ASP A 414 16.01 6.74 -18.94
CA ASP A 414 17.29 7.42 -19.06
C ASP A 414 17.17 8.88 -18.65
N LEU A 415 18.23 9.41 -18.05
CA LEU A 415 18.30 10.82 -17.67
C LEU A 415 18.44 11.68 -18.91
N LYS A 416 17.59 12.71 -19.05
CA LYS A 416 17.66 13.74 -20.11
C LYS A 416 18.88 14.63 -19.85
N VAL A 417 20.08 14.13 -20.13
CA VAL A 417 21.29 14.95 -20.13
C VAL A 417 21.20 15.84 -21.38
N ALA A 418 21.47 17.14 -21.23
CA ALA A 418 21.50 18.10 -22.33
C ALA A 418 22.61 17.75 -23.35
N ARG A 419 22.40 16.69 -24.13
CA ARG A 419 23.21 16.36 -25.31
C ARG A 419 22.59 17.08 -26.48
N GLY A 420 22.88 18.38 -26.63
CA GLY A 420 22.92 19.17 -27.89
C GLY A 420 21.81 19.07 -28.95
N GLU A 421 20.83 18.21 -28.79
CA GLU A 421 19.78 17.89 -29.74
C GLU A 421 18.48 18.03 -28.97
N GLU A 422 17.76 19.08 -29.33
CA GLU A 422 16.37 19.28 -28.95
C GLU A 422 15.55 18.11 -29.50
N GLU A 423 15.57 16.96 -28.80
CA GLU A 423 14.46 16.03 -28.90
C GLU A 423 13.25 16.76 -28.27
N LYS A 424 12.54 17.47 -29.15
CA LYS A 424 11.18 17.96 -28.95
C LYS A 424 10.25 16.79 -28.71
N GLU A 425 10.38 16.10 -27.57
CA GLU A 425 9.20 15.51 -26.95
C GLU A 425 8.42 16.67 -26.31
N ASP A 426 7.71 17.39 -27.18
CA ASP A 426 6.74 18.46 -26.88
C ASP A 426 5.45 17.86 -26.26
N ALA A 427 5.62 16.84 -25.41
CA ALA A 427 4.53 16.22 -24.68
C ALA A 427 4.32 17.02 -23.40
N SER A 428 3.47 18.06 -23.48
CA SER A 428 2.97 18.78 -22.30
C SER A 428 2.62 17.80 -21.17
N VAL A 429 3.04 18.13 -19.94
CA VAL A 429 2.92 17.21 -18.82
C VAL A 429 1.44 17.11 -18.44
N ASN A 430 0.78 16.06 -18.92
CA ASN A 430 -0.63 15.80 -18.66
C ASN A 430 -0.85 14.79 -17.53
N LYS A 431 -2.10 14.64 -17.08
CA LYS A 431 -2.44 13.77 -15.94
C LYS A 431 -2.16 12.29 -16.21
N ASP A 432 -2.24 11.85 -17.46
CA ASP A 432 -2.01 10.44 -17.82
C ASP A 432 -0.52 10.13 -17.85
N PHE A 433 0.31 11.05 -18.35
CA PHE A 433 1.76 10.96 -18.24
C PHE A 433 2.24 10.90 -16.78
N ILE A 434 1.72 11.76 -15.89
CA ILE A 434 2.06 11.71 -14.47
C ILE A 434 1.65 10.36 -13.85
N ARG A 435 0.48 9.83 -14.22
CA ARG A 435 0.05 8.51 -13.74
C ARG A 435 0.97 7.41 -14.24
N GLN A 436 1.36 7.45 -15.51
CA GLN A 436 2.31 6.52 -16.11
C GLN A 436 3.63 6.52 -15.33
N ARG A 437 4.23 7.69 -15.05
CA ARG A 437 5.46 7.79 -14.24
C ARG A 437 5.27 7.31 -12.79
N LEU A 438 4.09 7.52 -12.21
CA LEU A 438 3.77 6.99 -10.88
C LEU A 438 3.70 5.45 -10.88
N THR A 439 3.34 4.80 -12.00
CA THR A 439 3.34 3.33 -12.11
C THR A 439 4.74 2.74 -11.97
N TRP A 440 5.78 3.44 -12.40
CA TRP A 440 7.17 3.01 -12.27
C TRP A 440 7.59 2.91 -10.81
N ILE A 441 7.20 3.92 -10.03
CA ILE A 441 7.41 3.95 -8.59
C ILE A 441 6.60 2.84 -7.92
N SER A 442 5.29 2.73 -8.17
CA SER A 442 4.45 1.74 -7.48
C SER A 442 4.76 0.30 -7.85
N THR A 443 5.34 0.05 -9.03
CA THR A 443 5.84 -1.28 -9.43
C THR A 443 7.17 -1.60 -8.76
N SER A 444 8.07 -0.62 -8.64
CA SER A 444 9.37 -0.80 -7.98
C SER A 444 9.25 -0.86 -6.45
N MET A 445 8.22 -0.20 -5.92
CA MET A 445 7.99 -0.02 -4.49
C MET A 445 6.49 -0.17 -4.15
N PRO A 446 5.97 -1.41 -4.08
CA PRO A 446 4.53 -1.67 -3.91
C PRO A 446 3.91 -1.13 -2.61
N ASP A 447 4.73 -1.00 -1.56
CA ASP A 447 4.39 -0.42 -0.26
C ASP A 447 4.41 1.12 -0.26
N ALA A 448 4.93 1.77 -1.32
CA ALA A 448 4.92 3.21 -1.43
C ALA A 448 3.49 3.73 -1.67
N ASN A 449 3.02 4.58 -0.76
CA ASN A 449 1.65 5.11 -0.80
C ASN A 449 1.64 6.63 -0.54
N PRO A 450 2.02 7.44 -1.54
CA PRO A 450 2.03 8.88 -1.39
C PRO A 450 0.63 9.41 -1.09
N SER A 451 0.55 10.33 -0.14
CA SER A 451 -0.71 10.90 0.31
C SER A 451 -1.40 11.66 -0.82
N ARG A 452 -2.74 11.77 -0.75
CA ARG A 452 -3.50 12.58 -1.72
C ARG A 452 -3.00 14.02 -1.76
N ALA A 453 -2.61 14.58 -0.62
CA ALA A 453 -2.08 15.94 -0.53
C ALA A 453 -0.74 16.06 -1.25
N THR A 454 0.18 15.10 -1.06
CA THR A 454 1.47 15.04 -1.75
C THR A 454 1.27 14.99 -3.26
N LEU A 455 0.42 14.08 -3.75
CA LEU A 455 0.11 13.97 -5.18
C LEU A 455 -0.58 15.24 -5.72
N GLN A 456 -1.43 15.92 -4.95
CA GLN A 456 -2.03 17.18 -5.38
C GLN A 456 -1.00 18.29 -5.54
N SER A 457 -0.04 18.38 -4.61
CA SER A 457 1.07 19.33 -4.70
C SER A 457 1.94 19.08 -5.93
N VAL A 458 2.29 17.82 -6.19
CA VAL A 458 3.09 17.43 -7.37
C VAL A 458 2.33 17.68 -8.66
N ASN A 459 1.08 17.22 -8.78
CA ASN A 459 0.27 17.49 -9.96
C ASN A 459 0.16 19.00 -10.21
N SER A 460 -0.11 19.79 -9.18
CA SER A 460 -0.29 21.23 -9.39
C SER A 460 0.99 21.95 -9.80
N PHE A 461 2.16 21.43 -9.45
CA PHE A 461 3.45 21.92 -9.93
C PHE A 461 3.71 21.45 -11.37
N LEU A 462 3.47 20.18 -11.67
CA LEU A 462 3.73 19.61 -12.98
C LEU A 462 2.80 20.14 -14.07
N MET A 463 1.54 20.48 -13.74
CA MET A 463 0.59 21.06 -14.72
C MET A 463 0.98 22.49 -15.19
N SER A 464 2.03 23.10 -14.63
CA SER A 464 2.58 24.36 -15.15
C SER A 464 3.73 24.16 -16.16
N TYR A 465 4.08 22.91 -16.47
CA TYR A 465 5.04 22.50 -17.50
C TYR A 465 4.28 21.73 -18.58
#